data_AF-A0A514EEW1-F1
#
_entry.id   AF-A0A514EEW1-F1
#
_cell.length_a   1.000
_cell.length_b   1.000
_cell.length_c   1.000
_cell.angle_alpha   90.00
_cell.angle_beta   90.00
_cell.angle_gamma   90.00
#
_symmetry.space_group_name_H-M   'P 1'
#
loop_
_entity.id
_entity.type
_entity.pdbx_description
1 polymer ?
#
loop_
_entity_poly.entity_id
_entity_poly.type
_entity_poly.pdbx_seq_one_letter_code
_entity_poly.pdbx_strand_id
1 'polypeptide(L)'
;MKVVSSVLIAFLALFIFRNYAKATPDDSERGEGPTVGEAMEALSQNGLLRQQQILERLLERIGERQDEHSRYIRDLTGNNLATVLSFQGDYLSSIRVFPVSYSQNSNIEVVYPATGCLKLKKADVSISKLARDKKILIINEAHHVPETRWLPISILPALKESGYHYLALEALSENGASVGERGYANFDTGSYTNEPIYSELIRRALALGFTLIRYDTAVDAGQEERESTQAKNILKILKDDPLAKVLIVAGYRHAAKNDQGAGGGGRLQQD
;
A
#
# COMPACT_ATOMS: atom_id res chain seq x y z
N MET A 1 7.07 26.93 -19.71
CA MET A 1 7.55 25.66 -20.32
C MET A 1 9.08 25.69 -20.32
N LYS A 2 9.71 24.62 -19.78
CA LYS A 2 11.17 24.40 -19.59
C LYS A 2 11.82 25.24 -18.47
N VAL A 3 12.17 24.56 -17.35
CA VAL A 3 13.31 24.79 -16.40
C VAL A 3 13.12 24.00 -15.08
N VAL A 4 11.95 23.43 -14.79
CA VAL A 4 11.70 22.70 -13.50
C VAL A 4 12.33 21.29 -13.43
N SER A 5 12.80 20.75 -14.55
CA SER A 5 13.21 19.34 -14.68
C SER A 5 14.59 19.00 -14.10
N SER A 6 15.54 19.94 -14.13
CA SER A 6 16.94 19.73 -13.71
C SER A 6 17.14 19.99 -12.22
N VAL A 7 16.30 20.88 -11.67
CA VAL A 7 16.37 21.34 -10.28
C VAL A 7 15.84 20.26 -9.33
N LEU A 8 14.81 19.51 -9.72
CA LEU A 8 14.21 18.46 -8.89
C LEU A 8 15.11 17.22 -8.69
N ILE A 9 15.83 16.80 -9.74
CA ILE A 9 16.84 15.72 -9.64
C ILE A 9 18.00 16.16 -8.74
N ALA A 10 18.40 17.43 -8.84
CA ALA A 10 19.41 18.00 -7.95
C ALA A 10 18.91 18.05 -6.50
N PHE A 11 17.65 18.42 -6.23
CA PHE A 11 17.09 18.49 -4.87
C PHE A 11 16.92 17.12 -4.20
N LEU A 12 16.42 16.11 -4.90
CA LEU A 12 16.29 14.75 -4.36
C LEU A 12 17.66 14.11 -4.13
N ALA A 13 18.58 14.31 -5.07
CA ALA A 13 19.97 13.86 -4.93
C ALA A 13 20.73 14.62 -3.84
N LEU A 14 20.53 15.92 -3.70
CA LEU A 14 21.10 16.76 -2.64
C LEU A 14 20.52 16.36 -1.29
N PHE A 15 19.21 16.12 -1.16
CA PHE A 15 18.60 15.63 0.09
C PHE A 15 19.23 14.32 0.56
N ILE A 16 19.42 13.36 -0.35
CA ILE A 16 20.03 12.05 -0.04
C ILE A 16 21.54 12.17 0.24
N PHE A 17 22.26 13.07 -0.47
CA PHE A 17 23.68 13.32 -0.18
C PHE A 17 23.88 14.09 1.13
N ARG A 18 23.00 15.05 1.45
CA ARG A 18 23.13 16.03 2.53
C ARG A 18 22.85 15.47 3.91
N ASN A 19 21.98 14.47 4.02
CA ASN A 19 21.64 13.88 5.32
C ASN A 19 22.46 12.62 5.67
N TYR A 20 23.25 12.07 4.74
CA TYR A 20 23.84 10.74 4.92
C TYR A 20 25.27 10.54 4.39
N ALA A 21 25.91 11.57 3.83
CA ALA A 21 27.36 11.64 3.82
C ALA A 21 27.82 12.10 5.22
N LYS A 22 28.87 11.48 5.79
CA LYS A 22 29.47 11.93 7.05
C LYS A 22 29.67 13.45 6.99
N ALA A 23 29.02 14.18 7.89
CA ALA A 23 29.11 15.62 7.99
C ALA A 23 30.58 16.04 7.99
N THR A 24 30.98 16.82 6.98
CA THR A 24 32.24 17.57 7.06
C THR A 24 32.05 18.74 8.02
N PRO A 25 33.10 19.21 8.71
CA PRO A 25 32.97 20.17 9.81
C PRO A 25 32.42 21.57 9.46
N ASP A 26 32.06 21.83 8.20
CA ASP A 26 31.80 23.17 7.66
C ASP A 26 30.33 23.39 7.22
N ASP A 27 29.40 22.53 7.63
CA ASP A 27 27.99 22.55 7.19
C ASP A 27 27.04 23.43 8.05
N SER A 28 27.56 24.35 8.88
CA SER A 28 26.74 25.15 9.81
C SER A 28 25.86 26.23 9.17
N GLU A 29 26.04 26.54 7.88
CA GLU A 29 25.29 27.63 7.19
C GLU A 29 24.18 27.16 6.25
N ARG A 30 23.88 25.85 6.15
CA ARG A 30 22.84 25.34 5.25
C ARG A 30 21.58 24.98 6.05
N GLY A 31 20.51 25.78 5.93
CA GLY A 31 19.22 25.59 6.62
C GLY A 31 18.48 24.30 6.24
N GLU A 32 17.60 23.78 7.11
CA GLU A 32 16.98 22.44 7.04
C GLU A 32 16.51 22.03 5.62
N GLY A 33 16.87 20.81 5.21
CA GLY A 33 16.45 20.25 3.92
C GLY A 33 14.99 19.77 3.94
N PRO A 34 14.38 19.51 2.77
CA PRO A 34 13.00 19.06 2.70
C PRO A 34 12.80 17.68 3.36
N THR A 35 11.63 17.38 3.91
CA THR A 35 11.28 16.07 4.47
C THR A 35 11.06 15.02 3.38
N VAL A 36 11.01 13.73 3.77
CA VAL A 36 10.61 12.65 2.85
C VAL A 36 9.21 12.89 2.28
N GLY A 37 8.28 13.43 3.10
CA GLY A 37 6.92 13.77 2.65
C GLY A 37 6.92 14.83 1.55
N GLU A 38 7.65 15.93 1.76
CA GLU A 38 7.78 17.01 0.76
C GLU A 38 8.44 16.52 -0.54
N ALA A 39 9.42 15.63 -0.42
CA ALA A 39 10.08 15.01 -1.58
C ALA A 39 9.12 14.10 -2.38
N MET A 40 8.29 13.30 -1.70
CA MET A 40 7.28 12.44 -2.35
C MET A 40 6.13 13.26 -2.94
N GLU A 41 5.72 14.33 -2.27
CA GLU A 41 4.74 15.28 -2.81
C GLU A 41 5.26 15.93 -4.09
N ALA A 42 6.51 16.40 -4.12
CA ALA A 42 7.09 16.96 -5.32
C ALA A 42 7.24 15.92 -6.45
N LEU A 43 7.50 14.66 -6.13
CA LEU A 43 7.52 13.55 -7.09
C LEU A 43 6.12 13.34 -7.70
N SER A 44 5.07 13.33 -6.89
CA SER A 44 3.69 13.04 -7.32
C SER A 44 3.14 14.07 -8.31
N GLN A 45 3.67 15.30 -8.30
CA GLN A 45 3.34 16.35 -9.28
C GLN A 45 3.82 16.06 -10.71
N ASN A 46 4.61 15.00 -10.92
CA ASN A 46 5.08 14.60 -12.25
C ASN A 46 4.16 13.53 -12.86
N GLY A 47 4.09 13.46 -14.19
CA GLY A 47 3.46 12.31 -14.86
C GLY A 47 4.22 11.00 -14.59
N LEU A 48 3.53 9.86 -14.66
CA LEU A 48 4.05 8.54 -14.27
C LEU A 48 5.38 8.17 -14.93
N LEU A 49 5.54 8.43 -16.23
CA LEU A 49 6.80 8.16 -16.93
C LEU A 49 7.97 8.97 -16.36
N ARG A 50 7.72 10.21 -15.94
CA ARG A 50 8.76 11.04 -15.35
C ARG A 50 9.09 10.60 -13.92
N GLN A 51 8.10 10.18 -13.15
CA GLN A 51 8.34 9.59 -11.84
C GLN A 51 9.21 8.33 -11.96
N GLN A 52 8.87 7.42 -12.88
CA GLN A 52 9.65 6.23 -13.18
C GLN A 52 11.12 6.58 -13.49
N GLN A 53 11.37 7.49 -14.44
CA GLN A 53 12.73 7.89 -14.81
C GLN A 53 13.54 8.46 -13.65
N ILE A 54 12.90 9.19 -12.74
CA ILE A 54 13.57 9.75 -11.54
C ILE A 54 13.95 8.63 -10.58
N LEU A 55 13.02 7.70 -10.32
CA LEU A 55 13.20 6.62 -9.38
C LEU A 55 14.22 5.58 -9.89
N GLU A 56 14.21 5.24 -11.19
CA GLU A 56 15.21 4.37 -11.82
C GLU A 56 16.62 4.95 -11.68
N ARG A 57 16.82 6.23 -12.01
CA ARG A 57 18.11 6.93 -11.83
C ARG A 57 18.55 6.97 -10.37
N LEU A 58 17.59 7.06 -9.45
CA LEU A 58 17.90 7.05 -8.03
C LEU A 58 18.38 5.66 -7.59
N LEU A 59 17.71 4.59 -8.01
CA LEU A 59 18.15 3.21 -7.75
C LEU A 59 19.54 2.94 -8.34
N GLU A 60 19.81 3.37 -9.58
CA GLU A 60 21.13 3.27 -10.22
C GLU A 60 22.23 3.97 -9.40
N ARG A 61 21.92 5.16 -8.85
CA ARG A 61 22.87 5.95 -8.05
C ARG A 61 23.12 5.36 -6.67
N ILE A 62 22.10 4.78 -6.04
CA ILE A 62 22.23 4.07 -4.76
C ILE A 62 23.06 2.80 -4.98
N GLY A 63 22.80 2.06 -6.06
CA GLY A 63 23.47 0.83 -6.42
C GLY A 63 23.25 -0.29 -5.39
N GLU A 64 24.25 -1.17 -5.25
CA GLU A 64 24.22 -2.33 -4.35
C GLU A 64 24.79 -2.06 -2.95
N ARG A 65 24.75 -0.81 -2.50
CA ARG A 65 25.25 -0.44 -1.16
C ARG A 65 24.43 -1.13 -0.08
N GLN A 66 25.13 -1.78 0.86
CA GLN A 66 24.52 -2.62 1.89
C GLN A 66 24.39 -1.96 3.27
N ASP A 67 24.88 -0.72 3.44
CA ASP A 67 24.66 -0.01 4.69
C ASP A 67 23.15 0.16 4.95
N GLU A 68 22.76 0.10 6.22
CA GLU A 68 21.35 0.11 6.64
C GLU A 68 20.57 1.27 6.03
N HIS A 69 21.20 2.43 5.96
CA HIS A 69 20.61 3.63 5.40
C HIS A 69 20.38 3.51 3.88
N SER A 70 21.40 3.12 3.11
CA SER A 70 21.24 2.90 1.66
C SER A 70 20.22 1.81 1.37
N ARG A 71 20.13 0.76 2.19
CA ARG A 71 19.10 -0.28 2.07
C ARG A 71 17.69 0.29 2.27
N TYR A 72 17.49 1.09 3.31
CA TYR A 72 16.20 1.74 3.56
C TYR A 72 15.76 2.63 2.39
N ILE A 73 16.65 3.50 1.90
CA ILE A 73 16.33 4.39 0.77
C ILE A 73 16.09 3.58 -0.52
N ARG A 74 16.87 2.52 -0.76
CA ARG A 74 16.67 1.62 -1.89
C ARG A 74 15.30 0.94 -1.83
N ASP A 75 14.91 0.42 -0.66
CA ASP A 75 13.61 -0.23 -0.47
C ASP A 75 12.45 0.76 -0.65
N LEU A 76 12.58 1.97 -0.08
CA LEU A 76 11.59 3.03 -0.28
C LEU A 76 11.48 3.42 -1.76
N THR A 77 12.61 3.60 -2.45
CA THR A 77 12.64 3.96 -3.87
C THR A 77 12.07 2.83 -4.73
N GLY A 78 12.44 1.59 -4.46
CA GLY A 78 11.94 0.41 -5.15
C GLY A 78 10.43 0.24 -4.98
N ASN A 79 9.91 0.39 -3.77
CA ASN A 79 8.47 0.31 -3.51
C ASN A 79 7.67 1.41 -4.25
N ASN A 80 8.20 2.64 -4.28
CA ASN A 80 7.59 3.73 -5.05
C ASN A 80 7.66 3.47 -6.57
N LEU A 81 8.79 2.98 -7.08
CA LEU A 81 8.93 2.65 -8.50
C LEU A 81 7.97 1.51 -8.89
N ALA A 82 7.86 0.49 -8.05
CA ALA A 82 6.92 -0.60 -8.24
C ALA A 82 5.46 -0.09 -8.27
N THR A 83 5.10 0.85 -7.39
CA THR A 83 3.77 1.49 -7.39
C THR A 83 3.53 2.30 -8.67
N VAL A 84 4.51 3.09 -9.13
CA VAL A 84 4.39 3.85 -10.38
C VAL A 84 4.24 2.92 -11.59
N LEU A 85 5.01 1.84 -11.65
CA LEU A 85 4.92 0.83 -12.71
C LEU A 85 3.57 0.12 -12.71
N SER A 86 3.02 -0.17 -11.52
CA SER A 86 1.69 -0.77 -11.40
C SER A 86 0.60 0.17 -11.93
N PHE A 87 0.70 1.47 -11.67
CA PHE A 87 -0.25 2.46 -12.21
C PHE A 87 -0.18 2.59 -13.73
N GLN A 88 0.99 2.31 -14.33
CA GLN A 88 1.18 2.27 -15.77
C GLN A 88 0.70 0.96 -16.41
N GLY A 89 0.34 -0.05 -15.63
CA GLY A 89 -0.01 -1.38 -16.12
C GLY A 89 1.18 -2.31 -16.41
N ASP A 90 2.41 -1.91 -16.06
CA ASP A 90 3.60 -2.77 -16.16
C ASP A 90 3.75 -3.63 -14.89
N TYR A 91 2.80 -4.54 -14.70
CA TYR A 91 2.70 -5.36 -13.48
C TYR A 91 3.89 -6.33 -13.30
N LEU A 92 4.45 -6.82 -14.42
CA LEU A 92 5.63 -7.69 -14.33
C LEU A 92 6.85 -6.93 -13.80
N SER A 93 7.06 -5.69 -14.25
CA SER A 93 8.15 -4.87 -13.71
C SER A 93 7.88 -4.38 -12.30
N SER A 94 6.63 -4.08 -11.93
CA SER A 94 6.30 -3.70 -10.55
C SER A 94 6.68 -4.79 -9.54
N ILE A 95 6.40 -6.06 -9.87
CA ILE A 95 6.79 -7.20 -9.03
C ILE A 95 8.32 -7.39 -9.00
N ARG A 96 9.00 -7.20 -10.14
CA ARG A 96 10.46 -7.43 -10.25
C ARG A 96 11.32 -6.39 -9.57
N VAL A 97 10.88 -5.13 -9.53
CA VAL A 97 11.64 -4.01 -8.95
C VAL A 97 11.56 -3.99 -7.43
N PHE A 98 10.44 -4.44 -6.88
CA PHE A 98 10.26 -4.58 -5.45
C PHE A 98 9.78 -6.01 -5.13
N PRO A 99 10.63 -7.03 -5.39
CA PRO A 99 10.37 -8.33 -4.83
C PRO A 99 10.54 -8.13 -3.34
N VAL A 100 9.43 -8.17 -2.59
CA VAL A 100 9.38 -7.85 -1.17
C VAL A 100 10.70 -8.24 -0.50
N SER A 101 11.50 -7.26 -0.05
CA SER A 101 12.95 -7.34 0.25
C SER A 101 13.36 -8.40 1.31
N TYR A 102 12.42 -9.26 1.72
CA TYR A 102 12.60 -10.49 2.49
C TYR A 102 13.29 -11.63 1.75
N SER A 103 13.48 -11.54 0.44
CA SER A 103 14.01 -12.67 -0.36
C SER A 103 15.47 -13.04 -0.06
N GLN A 104 16.13 -12.40 0.92
CA GLN A 104 17.40 -12.88 1.47
C GLN A 104 17.24 -13.84 2.66
N ASN A 105 16.03 -14.10 3.14
CA ASN A 105 15.79 -15.29 3.97
C ASN A 105 15.78 -16.53 3.08
N SER A 106 16.98 -17.00 2.71
CA SER A 106 17.23 -18.27 2.03
C SER A 106 16.76 -19.50 2.83
N ASN A 107 16.28 -19.30 4.06
CA ASN A 107 15.87 -20.34 5.00
C ASN A 107 14.34 -20.51 5.12
N ILE A 108 13.53 -19.85 4.28
CA ILE A 108 12.12 -20.22 4.18
C ILE A 108 12.07 -21.50 3.35
N GLU A 109 12.10 -22.65 4.02
CA GLU A 109 11.75 -23.92 3.40
C GLU A 109 10.34 -23.76 2.82
N VAL A 110 10.22 -23.75 1.49
CA VAL A 110 8.92 -23.72 0.81
C VAL A 110 8.28 -25.08 1.07
N VAL A 111 7.55 -25.18 2.17
CA VAL A 111 6.74 -26.36 2.49
C VAL A 111 5.59 -26.37 1.49
N TYR A 112 5.77 -27.10 0.39
CA TYR A 112 4.65 -27.46 -0.47
C TYR A 112 3.77 -28.41 0.36
N PRO A 113 2.55 -28.00 0.74
CA PRO A 113 1.67 -28.91 1.44
C PRO A 113 1.44 -30.12 0.52
N ALA A 114 1.56 -31.33 1.06
CA ALA A 114 1.44 -32.57 0.29
C ALA A 114 0.15 -32.55 -0.55
N THR A 115 0.30 -32.30 -1.85
CA THR A 115 -0.82 -31.96 -2.74
C THR A 115 -1.76 -33.14 -2.99
N GLY A 116 -1.29 -34.37 -2.75
CA GLY A 116 -2.06 -35.61 -2.95
C GLY A 116 -3.32 -35.74 -2.10
N CYS A 117 -3.44 -34.97 -1.00
CA CYS A 117 -4.60 -35.00 -0.10
C CYS A 117 -5.43 -33.70 -0.13
N LEU A 118 -5.01 -32.68 -0.88
CA LEU A 118 -5.70 -31.39 -0.91
C LEU A 118 -6.80 -31.36 -1.97
N LYS A 119 -8.00 -30.94 -1.57
CA LYS A 119 -9.10 -30.70 -2.51
C LYS A 119 -9.16 -29.21 -2.84
N LEU A 120 -8.87 -28.88 -4.09
CA LEU A 120 -9.04 -27.51 -4.59
C LEU A 120 -10.52 -27.12 -4.54
N LYS A 121 -10.78 -25.94 -3.99
CA LYS A 121 -12.11 -25.32 -3.96
C LYS A 121 -12.00 -23.90 -4.48
N LYS A 122 -13.10 -23.40 -5.05
CA LYS A 122 -13.16 -22.00 -5.45
C LYS A 122 -13.01 -21.10 -4.23
N ALA A 123 -12.20 -20.06 -4.36
CA ALA A 123 -11.85 -19.17 -3.25
C ALA A 123 -13.06 -18.34 -2.79
N ASP A 124 -13.86 -17.82 -3.73
CA ASP A 124 -15.11 -17.09 -3.49
C ASP A 124 -16.10 -17.86 -2.61
N VAL A 125 -16.39 -19.12 -2.94
CA VAL A 125 -17.28 -20.00 -2.18
C VAL A 125 -16.70 -20.28 -0.79
N SER A 126 -15.40 -20.57 -0.72
CA SER A 126 -14.75 -20.98 0.53
C SER A 126 -14.66 -19.82 1.52
N ILE A 127 -14.20 -18.65 1.05
CA ILE A 127 -14.06 -17.44 1.87
C ILE A 127 -15.43 -16.93 2.30
N SER A 128 -16.41 -16.86 1.40
CA SER A 128 -17.76 -16.38 1.76
C SER A 128 -18.43 -17.28 2.80
N LYS A 129 -18.21 -18.60 2.73
CA LYS A 129 -18.66 -19.54 3.76
C LYS A 129 -17.99 -19.27 5.11
N LEU A 130 -16.68 -19.04 5.14
CA LEU A 130 -15.94 -18.72 6.37
C LEU A 130 -16.36 -17.35 6.96
N ALA A 131 -16.68 -16.40 6.08
CA ALA A 131 -17.05 -15.03 6.42
C ALA A 131 -18.53 -14.89 6.85
N ARG A 132 -19.37 -15.90 6.62
CA ARG A 132 -20.81 -15.84 6.91
C ARG A 132 -21.13 -15.43 8.36
N ASP A 133 -20.40 -15.99 9.31
CA ASP A 133 -20.63 -15.76 10.74
C ASP A 133 -19.65 -14.73 11.34
N LYS A 134 -18.96 -13.95 10.50
CA LYS A 134 -17.97 -12.95 10.91
C LYS A 134 -18.47 -11.55 10.58
N LYS A 135 -18.38 -10.62 11.52
CA LYS A 135 -18.69 -9.20 11.26
C LYS A 135 -17.58 -8.48 10.49
N ILE A 136 -16.35 -8.95 10.59
CA ILE A 136 -15.18 -8.35 9.94
C ILE A 136 -14.49 -9.44 9.13
N LEU A 137 -14.21 -9.15 7.87
CA LEU A 137 -13.28 -9.89 7.03
C LEU A 137 -12.17 -8.92 6.60
N ILE A 138 -10.91 -9.27 6.85
CA ILE A 138 -9.75 -8.45 6.44
C ILE A 138 -9.01 -9.22 5.36
N ILE A 139 -8.75 -8.55 4.23
CA ILE A 139 -7.96 -9.08 3.13
C ILE A 139 -6.76 -8.16 2.92
N ASN A 140 -5.57 -8.74 3.00
CA ASN A 140 -4.36 -8.02 2.66
C ASN A 140 -4.22 -7.90 1.15
N GLU A 141 -3.73 -6.75 0.73
CA GLU A 141 -3.32 -6.46 -0.63
C GLU A 141 -1.90 -5.90 -0.65
N ALA A 142 -1.33 -5.93 -1.84
CA ALA A 142 0.00 -5.46 -2.14
C ALA A 142 -0.10 -4.23 -3.02
N HIS A 143 0.25 -3.04 -2.51
CA HIS A 143 0.04 -1.78 -3.24
C HIS A 143 0.64 -1.80 -4.66
N HIS A 144 1.76 -2.50 -4.85
CA HIS A 144 2.46 -2.65 -6.13
C HIS A 144 2.14 -3.94 -6.91
N VAL A 145 1.28 -4.83 -6.40
CA VAL A 145 0.84 -6.07 -7.07
C VAL A 145 -0.69 -6.06 -7.21
N PRO A 146 -1.22 -5.35 -8.21
CA PRO A 146 -2.67 -5.21 -8.44
C PRO A 146 -3.41 -6.54 -8.56
N GLU A 147 -2.73 -7.62 -8.96
CA GLU A 147 -3.30 -8.96 -9.07
C GLU A 147 -3.88 -9.46 -7.74
N THR A 148 -3.33 -9.02 -6.61
CA THR A 148 -3.86 -9.36 -5.28
C THR A 148 -5.29 -8.85 -5.06
N ARG A 149 -5.71 -7.83 -5.80
CA ARG A 149 -7.05 -7.22 -5.70
C ARG A 149 -8.12 -7.98 -6.48
N TRP A 150 -7.75 -8.91 -7.36
CA TRP A 150 -8.72 -9.77 -8.03
C TRP A 150 -9.52 -10.62 -7.06
N LEU A 151 -8.87 -11.09 -5.98
CA LEU A 151 -9.55 -11.89 -4.96
C LEU A 151 -10.68 -11.08 -4.30
N PRO A 152 -10.43 -9.92 -3.64
CA PRO A 152 -11.51 -9.15 -3.04
C PRO A 152 -12.59 -8.74 -4.05
N ILE A 153 -12.24 -8.38 -5.29
CA ILE A 153 -13.22 -8.09 -6.36
C ILE A 153 -14.15 -9.28 -6.60
N SER A 154 -13.57 -10.47 -6.78
CA SER A 154 -14.31 -11.68 -7.17
C SER A 154 -15.30 -12.15 -6.11
N ILE A 155 -15.02 -11.88 -4.83
CA ILE A 155 -15.86 -12.35 -3.72
C ILE A 155 -16.96 -11.35 -3.31
N LEU A 156 -16.91 -10.09 -3.79
CA LEU A 156 -17.89 -9.06 -3.43
C LEU A 156 -19.35 -9.50 -3.59
N PRO A 157 -19.78 -10.18 -4.68
CA PRO A 157 -21.18 -10.60 -4.83
C PRO A 157 -21.60 -11.58 -3.72
N ALA A 158 -20.80 -12.60 -3.45
CA ALA A 158 -21.10 -13.61 -2.44
C ALA A 158 -21.05 -13.05 -1.00
N LEU A 159 -20.16 -12.08 -0.75
CA LEU A 159 -20.15 -11.34 0.51
C LEU A 159 -21.41 -10.48 0.67
N LYS A 160 -21.86 -9.80 -0.40
CA LYS A 160 -23.10 -9.01 -0.39
C LYS A 160 -24.31 -9.86 -0.04
N GLU A 161 -24.45 -11.03 -0.67
CA GLU A 161 -25.49 -12.02 -0.33
C GLU A 161 -25.39 -12.52 1.13
N SER A 162 -24.18 -12.56 1.67
CA SER A 162 -23.90 -12.94 3.06
C SER A 162 -24.02 -11.76 4.05
N GLY A 163 -24.60 -10.64 3.62
CA GLY A 163 -24.91 -9.49 4.46
C GLY A 163 -23.78 -8.45 4.60
N TYR A 164 -22.64 -8.61 3.93
CA TYR A 164 -21.62 -7.56 3.88
C TYR A 164 -22.11 -6.37 3.07
N HIS A 165 -22.02 -5.18 3.65
CA HIS A 165 -22.50 -3.95 3.01
C HIS A 165 -21.58 -2.75 3.22
N TYR A 166 -20.53 -2.88 4.04
CA TYR A 166 -19.46 -1.89 4.11
C TYR A 166 -18.17 -2.43 3.49
N LEU A 167 -17.50 -1.58 2.72
CA LEU A 167 -16.14 -1.81 2.22
C LEU A 167 -15.24 -0.71 2.78
N ALA A 168 -14.37 -1.07 3.72
CA ALA A 168 -13.38 -0.18 4.29
C ALA A 168 -12.06 -0.30 3.52
N LEU A 169 -11.56 0.83 3.05
CA LEU A 169 -10.38 0.91 2.19
C LEU A 169 -9.35 1.83 2.82
N GLU A 170 -8.13 1.34 2.96
CA GLU A 170 -6.99 2.14 3.45
C GLU A 170 -6.69 3.29 2.48
N ALA A 171 -6.94 3.05 1.19
CA ALA A 171 -6.57 3.93 0.10
C ALA A 171 -7.43 5.20 -0.05
N LEU A 172 -8.49 5.38 0.75
CA LEU A 172 -9.39 6.53 0.59
C LEU A 172 -8.81 7.78 1.24
N SER A 173 -8.56 8.81 0.44
CA SER A 173 -8.19 10.16 0.91
C SER A 173 -9.42 11.04 1.15
N GLU A 174 -10.53 10.79 0.45
CA GLU A 174 -11.81 11.50 0.65
C GLU A 174 -12.85 10.65 1.40
N ASN A 175 -13.99 11.26 1.76
CA ASN A 175 -15.09 10.52 2.38
C ASN A 175 -15.70 9.54 1.37
N GLY A 176 -15.88 8.27 1.76
CA GLY A 176 -16.47 7.25 0.91
C GLY A 176 -17.89 7.55 0.44
N ALA A 177 -18.66 8.37 1.16
CA ALA A 177 -19.97 8.84 0.71
C ALA A 177 -19.87 9.69 -0.57
N SER A 178 -18.88 10.58 -0.65
CA SER A 178 -18.63 11.42 -1.84
C SER A 178 -18.27 10.57 -3.05
N VAL A 179 -17.45 9.53 -2.85
CA VAL A 179 -17.10 8.56 -3.91
C VAL A 179 -18.35 7.77 -4.34
N GLY A 180 -19.18 7.37 -3.38
CA GLY A 180 -20.43 6.65 -3.65
C GLY A 180 -21.45 7.46 -4.45
N GLU A 181 -21.62 8.74 -4.13
CA GLU A 181 -22.46 9.67 -4.89
C GLU A 181 -21.94 9.86 -6.32
N ARG A 182 -20.62 9.96 -6.48
CA ARG A 182 -19.96 10.05 -7.79
C ARG A 182 -20.06 8.75 -8.59
N GLY A 183 -20.03 7.59 -7.92
CA GLY A 183 -20.14 6.26 -8.53
C GLY A 183 -18.81 5.67 -9.04
N TYR A 184 -17.70 6.39 -8.94
CA TYR A 184 -16.39 5.97 -9.43
C TYR A 184 -15.23 6.69 -8.71
N ALA A 185 -14.05 6.08 -8.72
CA ALA A 185 -12.82 6.69 -8.21
C ALA A 185 -12.25 7.72 -9.20
N ASN A 186 -11.69 8.81 -8.68
CA ASN A 186 -10.92 9.79 -9.46
C ASN A 186 -9.55 10.03 -8.79
N PHE A 187 -8.77 10.99 -9.31
CA PHE A 187 -7.46 11.32 -8.76
C PHE A 187 -7.47 11.77 -7.29
N ASP A 188 -8.58 12.34 -6.82
CA ASP A 188 -8.75 12.82 -5.44
C ASP A 188 -9.22 11.72 -4.48
N THR A 189 -9.69 10.59 -5.01
CA THR A 189 -10.19 9.46 -4.21
C THR A 189 -9.10 8.86 -3.34
N GLY A 190 -7.86 8.88 -3.83
CA GLY A 190 -6.65 8.60 -3.07
C GLY A 190 -5.57 7.94 -3.91
N SER A 191 -4.31 8.06 -3.49
CA SER A 191 -3.15 7.75 -4.34
C SER A 191 -3.16 6.34 -4.93
N TYR A 192 -3.50 5.32 -4.13
CA TYR A 192 -3.55 3.93 -4.61
C TYR A 192 -4.75 3.64 -5.52
N THR A 193 -5.80 4.45 -5.44
CA THR A 193 -7.02 4.26 -6.25
C THR A 193 -6.82 4.67 -7.71
N ASN A 194 -5.73 5.39 -8.01
CA ASN A 194 -5.27 5.68 -9.37
C ASN A 194 -4.84 4.44 -10.14
N GLU A 195 -4.59 3.32 -9.45
CA GLU A 195 -4.36 2.04 -10.09
C GLU A 195 -5.68 1.48 -10.67
N PRO A 196 -5.71 1.07 -11.96
CA PRO A 196 -6.94 0.63 -12.62
C PRO A 196 -7.72 -0.50 -11.92
N ILE A 197 -7.05 -1.52 -11.37
CA ILE A 197 -7.72 -2.64 -10.70
C ILE A 197 -8.28 -2.21 -9.33
N TYR A 198 -7.62 -1.29 -8.62
CA TYR A 198 -8.17 -0.68 -7.40
C TYR A 198 -9.44 0.14 -7.72
N SER A 199 -9.39 0.93 -8.80
CA SER A 199 -10.59 1.63 -9.31
C SER A 199 -11.73 0.67 -9.66
N GLU A 200 -11.42 -0.50 -10.24
CA GLU A 200 -12.43 -1.54 -10.50
C GLU A 200 -13.01 -2.14 -9.21
N LEU A 201 -12.21 -2.34 -8.16
CA LEU A 201 -12.71 -2.76 -6.85
C LEU A 201 -13.75 -1.78 -6.30
N ILE A 202 -13.45 -0.48 -6.35
CA ILE A 202 -14.36 0.58 -5.93
C ILE A 202 -15.63 0.56 -6.77
N ARG A 203 -15.50 0.60 -8.11
CA ARG A 203 -16.63 0.63 -9.04
C ARG A 203 -17.54 -0.60 -8.86
N ARG A 204 -16.95 -1.79 -8.70
CA ARG A 204 -17.71 -3.03 -8.52
C ARG A 204 -18.42 -3.07 -7.17
N ALA A 205 -17.79 -2.60 -6.10
CA ALA A 205 -18.40 -2.50 -4.79
C ALA A 205 -19.61 -1.54 -4.81
N LEU A 206 -19.46 -0.36 -5.42
CA LEU A 206 -20.55 0.60 -5.57
C LEU A 206 -21.71 0.05 -6.40
N ALA A 207 -21.43 -0.63 -7.51
CA ALA A 207 -22.45 -1.27 -8.33
C ALA A 207 -23.25 -2.37 -7.59
N LEU A 208 -22.64 -2.99 -6.57
CA LEU A 208 -23.28 -3.96 -5.69
C LEU A 208 -23.94 -3.32 -4.46
N GLY A 209 -23.89 -1.99 -4.34
CA GLY A 209 -24.47 -1.23 -3.23
C GLY A 209 -23.69 -1.37 -1.92
N PHE A 210 -22.36 -1.48 -1.97
CA PHE A 210 -21.53 -1.32 -0.78
C PHE A 210 -21.37 0.17 -0.42
N THR A 211 -21.38 0.47 0.87
CA THR A 211 -20.99 1.76 1.41
C THR A 211 -19.48 1.78 1.63
N LEU A 212 -18.79 2.75 1.04
CA LEU A 212 -17.35 2.90 1.19
C LEU A 212 -17.00 3.62 2.48
N ILE A 213 -15.96 3.15 3.16
CA ILE A 213 -15.52 3.67 4.45
C ILE A 213 -14.05 4.06 4.38
N ARG A 214 -13.76 5.35 4.63
CA ARG A 214 -12.41 5.83 4.94
C ARG A 214 -12.13 5.58 6.41
N TYR A 215 -11.37 4.53 6.71
CA TYR A 215 -11.02 4.17 8.08
C TYR A 215 -9.62 4.65 8.48
N ASP A 216 -8.75 4.96 7.52
CA ASP A 216 -7.43 5.52 7.75
C ASP A 216 -7.48 7.05 7.72
N THR A 217 -7.49 7.68 8.89
CA THR A 217 -7.63 9.14 9.04
C THR A 217 -6.44 9.82 9.70
N ALA A 218 -5.47 9.03 10.18
CA ALA A 218 -4.28 9.51 10.87
C ALA A 218 -3.02 9.16 10.06
N VAL A 219 -3.05 9.48 8.76
CA VAL A 219 -2.01 9.13 7.79
C VAL A 219 -0.64 9.75 8.12
N ASP A 220 -0.64 10.92 8.76
CA ASP A 220 0.58 11.64 9.17
C ASP A 220 1.04 11.30 10.59
N ALA A 221 0.32 10.41 11.29
CA ALA A 221 0.66 10.00 12.64
C ALA A 221 1.72 8.89 12.65
N GLY A 222 2.33 8.65 13.81
CA GLY A 222 3.18 7.48 14.00
C GLY A 222 2.42 6.17 13.77
N GLN A 223 3.11 5.10 13.36
CA GLN A 223 2.48 3.83 12.98
C GLN A 223 1.49 3.31 14.05
N GLU A 224 1.88 3.32 15.32
CA GLU A 224 1.02 2.84 16.42
C GLU A 224 -0.28 3.65 16.54
N GLU A 225 -0.18 4.98 16.42
CA GLU A 225 -1.34 5.87 16.48
C GLU A 225 -2.25 5.68 15.25
N ARG A 226 -1.66 5.51 14.06
CA ARG A 226 -2.37 5.23 12.82
C ARG A 226 -3.17 3.93 12.92
N GLU A 227 -2.54 2.82 13.33
CA GLU A 227 -3.20 1.52 13.53
C GLU A 227 -4.32 1.59 14.59
N SER A 228 -4.04 2.26 15.73
CA SER A 228 -5.04 2.47 16.78
C SER A 228 -6.26 3.25 16.27
N THR A 229 -6.03 4.30 15.49
CA THR A 229 -7.08 5.12 14.89
C THR A 229 -7.90 4.35 13.88
N GLN A 230 -7.24 3.59 13.00
CA GLN A 230 -7.88 2.69 12.05
C GLN A 230 -8.83 1.72 12.76
N ALA A 231 -8.36 1.04 13.82
CA ALA A 231 -9.18 0.11 14.59
C ALA A 231 -10.36 0.82 15.29
N LYS A 232 -10.15 1.99 15.88
CA LYS A 232 -11.22 2.80 16.52
C LYS A 232 -12.30 3.21 15.52
N ASN A 233 -11.91 3.59 14.30
CA ASN A 233 -12.83 3.98 13.24
C ASN A 233 -13.71 2.79 12.81
N ILE A 234 -13.13 1.59 12.67
CA ILE A 234 -13.91 0.37 12.39
C ILE A 234 -14.84 0.02 13.55
N LEU A 235 -14.37 0.12 14.80
CA LEU A 235 -15.20 -0.15 15.97
C LEU A 235 -16.40 0.80 16.06
N LYS A 236 -16.23 2.06 15.67
CA LYS A 236 -17.33 3.04 15.62
C LYS A 236 -18.45 2.57 14.70
N ILE A 237 -18.13 2.06 13.51
CA ILE A 237 -19.12 1.52 12.56
C ILE A 237 -19.92 0.39 13.20
N LEU A 238 -19.25 -0.53 13.89
CA LEU A 238 -19.90 -1.67 14.54
C LEU A 238 -20.76 -1.28 15.76
N LYS A 239 -20.49 -0.13 16.37
CA LYS A 239 -21.29 0.44 17.47
C LYS A 239 -22.53 1.14 16.93
N ASP A 240 -22.35 1.93 15.87
CA ASP A 240 -23.43 2.69 15.24
C ASP A 240 -24.39 1.77 14.48
N ASP A 241 -23.89 0.67 13.91
CA ASP A 241 -24.64 -0.38 13.25
C ASP A 241 -24.22 -1.77 13.78
N PRO A 242 -24.95 -2.32 14.78
CA PRO A 242 -24.64 -3.63 15.34
C PRO A 242 -24.78 -4.80 14.35
N LEU A 243 -25.47 -4.62 13.22
CA LEU A 243 -25.61 -5.62 12.16
C LEU A 243 -24.57 -5.45 11.05
N ALA A 244 -23.71 -4.43 11.15
CA ALA A 244 -22.66 -4.15 10.21
C ALA A 244 -21.78 -5.37 9.95
N LYS A 245 -21.58 -5.66 8.67
CA LYS A 245 -20.58 -6.59 8.18
C LYS A 245 -19.64 -5.87 7.22
N VAL A 246 -18.38 -5.81 7.59
CA VAL A 246 -17.35 -4.95 6.98
C VAL A 246 -16.28 -5.82 6.32
N LEU A 247 -16.09 -5.63 5.01
CA LEU A 247 -14.87 -6.08 4.33
C LEU A 247 -13.83 -4.97 4.45
N ILE A 248 -12.65 -5.29 4.95
CA ILE A 248 -11.51 -4.39 5.04
C ILE A 248 -10.45 -4.85 4.05
N VAL A 249 -10.00 -3.94 3.18
CA VAL A 249 -8.87 -4.17 2.27
C VAL A 249 -7.74 -3.23 2.68
N ALA A 250 -6.60 -3.81 3.02
CA ALA A 250 -5.47 -3.10 3.61
C ALA A 250 -4.12 -3.63 3.11
N GLY A 251 -3.08 -2.82 3.16
CA GLY A 251 -1.71 -3.19 2.85
C GLY A 251 -1.15 -4.25 3.81
N TYR A 252 -0.07 -4.90 3.37
CA TYR A 252 0.59 -6.07 3.97
C TYR A 252 0.55 -6.25 5.50
N ARG A 253 0.81 -5.19 6.27
CA ARG A 253 0.99 -5.30 7.71
C ARG A 253 -0.29 -5.15 8.52
N HIS A 254 -1.30 -4.51 7.95
CA HIS A 254 -2.46 -4.05 8.73
C HIS A 254 -3.31 -5.18 9.31
N ALA A 255 -3.30 -6.38 8.70
CA ALA A 255 -3.97 -7.56 9.27
C ALA A 255 -3.08 -8.43 10.18
N ALA A 256 -1.80 -8.10 10.33
CA ALA A 256 -0.87 -8.92 11.10
C ALA A 256 -1.20 -8.84 12.59
N LYS A 257 -1.33 -10.00 13.25
CA LYS A 257 -1.59 -10.08 14.70
C LYS A 257 -0.32 -9.96 15.54
N ASN A 258 0.82 -10.14 14.91
CA ASN A 258 2.15 -10.07 15.48
C ASN A 258 3.14 -9.72 14.37
N ASP A 259 4.37 -9.37 14.74
CA ASP A 259 5.45 -9.03 13.80
C ASP A 259 5.80 -10.18 12.83
N GLN A 260 5.35 -11.40 13.11
CA GLN A 260 5.59 -12.58 12.26
C GLN A 260 4.55 -12.79 11.16
N GLY A 261 3.37 -12.16 11.26
CA GLY A 261 2.33 -12.20 10.22
C GLY A 261 2.40 -11.02 9.25
N ALA A 262 3.34 -10.10 9.46
CA ALA A 262 3.45 -8.84 8.75
C ALA A 262 4.35 -9.01 7.52
N GLY A 263 3.76 -8.96 6.33
CA GLY A 263 4.50 -8.79 5.07
C GLY A 263 5.24 -7.45 4.95
N GLY A 264 5.51 -6.77 6.06
CA GLY A 264 6.46 -5.66 6.17
C GLY A 264 7.20 -5.79 7.52
N GLY A 265 8.50 -5.46 7.54
CA GLY A 265 9.46 -5.82 8.60
C GLY A 265 9.15 -5.35 10.03
N GLY A 266 8.81 -6.28 10.93
CA GLY A 266 9.01 -6.05 12.36
C GLY A 266 10.51 -6.05 12.68
N ARG A 267 10.94 -5.25 13.66
CA ARG A 267 12.27 -5.41 14.27
C ARG A 267 12.39 -6.85 14.74
N LEU A 268 13.42 -7.57 14.30
CA LEU A 268 13.92 -8.68 15.08
C LEU A 268 14.42 -8.07 16.40
N GLN A 269 13.66 -8.23 17.48
CA GLN A 269 14.27 -8.18 18.80
C GLN A 269 15.35 -9.28 18.79
N GLN A 270 16.59 -8.85 18.85
CA GLN A 270 17.70 -9.73 19.17
C GLN A 270 17.57 -10.05 20.66
N ASP A 271 17.43 -11.33 20.97
CA ASP A 271 17.80 -11.88 22.28
C ASP A 271 19.33 -11.84 22.44
#